data_AF-A0A843B4I1-F1
#
_entry.id   AF-A0A843B4I1-F1
#
_cell.length_a   1.000
_cell.length_b   1.000
_cell.length_c   1.000
_cell.angle_alpha   90.00
_cell.angle_beta   90.00
_cell.angle_gamma   90.00
#
_symmetry.space_group_name_H-M   'P 1'
#
loop_
_entity.id
_entity.type
_entity.pdbx_description
1 polymer ?
#
loop_
_entity_poly.entity_id
_entity_poly.type
_entity_poly.pdbx_seq_one_letter_code
_entity_poly.pdbx_strand_id
1 'polypeptide(L)'
;MYCPNCGKDSVAGSKFCESCGTVLPTEQNAQAAGQQYNNQTPPPQQQAPPYGQPQYGQPYGQPMYAPIPLKSAGLAAVLAFLWAGLGHIYLGLITKGILYMILYIVLWVVSFFLIFFTFGISLIIPFIFWIWQVYDAYKLANQYNSTVQQTGRAPW
;
A
#
# COMPACT_ATOMS: atom_id res chain seq x y z
N MET A 1 -14.76 21.43 31.39
CA MET A 1 -15.47 21.38 30.09
C MET A 1 -15.55 19.94 29.63
N TYR A 2 -16.57 19.52 28.87
CA TYR A 2 -16.67 18.14 28.38
C TYR A 2 -16.05 18.01 26.98
N CYS A 3 -15.35 16.91 26.73
CA CYS A 3 -14.76 16.63 25.42
C CYS A 3 -15.87 16.33 24.39
N PRO A 4 -15.94 17.02 23.25
CA PRO A 4 -16.98 16.79 22.24
C PRO A 4 -16.85 15.43 21.53
N ASN A 5 -15.71 14.75 21.66
CA ASN A 5 -15.46 13.47 21.03
C ASN A 5 -15.70 12.27 21.96
N CYS A 6 -15.28 12.34 23.23
CA CYS A 6 -15.41 11.20 24.16
C CYS A 6 -16.33 11.45 25.36
N GLY A 7 -16.85 12.65 25.54
CA GLY A 7 -17.83 12.99 26.58
C GLY A 7 -17.29 13.04 28.02
N LYS A 8 -16.00 12.75 28.25
CA LYS A 8 -15.37 12.87 29.57
C LYS A 8 -15.04 14.32 29.91
N ASP A 9 -14.98 14.60 31.21
CA ASP A 9 -14.54 15.88 31.73
C ASP A 9 -13.08 16.15 31.34
N SER A 10 -12.78 17.41 31.07
CA SER A 10 -11.45 17.87 30.68
C SER A 10 -11.14 19.17 31.41
N VAL A 11 -9.88 19.28 31.84
CA VAL A 11 -9.33 20.38 32.63
C VAL A 11 -9.36 21.68 31.84
N ALA A 12 -9.78 22.78 32.47
CA ALA A 12 -9.79 24.10 31.83
C ALA A 12 -8.36 24.50 31.40
N GLY A 13 -8.17 24.83 30.12
CA GLY A 13 -6.87 25.23 29.57
C GLY A 13 -6.02 24.11 28.93
N SER A 14 -6.42 22.84 29.01
CA SER A 14 -5.70 21.74 28.34
C SER A 14 -5.86 21.80 26.82
N LYS A 15 -4.75 21.72 26.07
CA LYS A 15 -4.75 21.73 24.58
C LYS A 15 -5.35 20.45 23.97
N PHE A 16 -5.29 19.34 24.70
CA PHE A 16 -5.75 18.02 24.28
C PHE A 16 -6.52 17.33 25.42
N CYS A 17 -7.47 16.47 25.08
CA CYS A 17 -8.19 15.65 26.05
C CYS A 17 -7.30 14.51 26.56
N GLU A 18 -7.11 14.42 27.86
CA GLU A 18 -6.27 13.40 28.50
C GLU A 18 -6.80 11.97 28.32
N SER A 19 -8.10 11.81 28.06
CA SER A 19 -8.73 10.50 27.91
C SER A 19 -8.74 9.94 26.49
N CYS A 20 -8.76 10.79 25.45
CA CYS A 20 -8.87 10.34 24.06
C CYS A 20 -7.90 11.03 23.08
N GLY A 21 -7.10 11.99 23.55
CA GLY A 21 -6.11 12.70 22.74
C GLY A 21 -6.68 13.74 21.77
N THR A 22 -8.00 13.97 21.76
CA THR A 22 -8.63 14.96 20.86
C THR A 22 -8.29 16.39 21.27
N VAL A 23 -7.95 17.26 20.33
CA VAL A 23 -7.71 18.70 20.57
C VAL A 23 -8.95 19.35 21.16
N LEU A 24 -8.78 20.09 22.26
CA LEU A 24 -9.88 20.80 22.91
C LEU A 24 -9.87 22.27 22.45
N PRO A 25 -11.04 22.86 22.16
CA PRO A 25 -11.11 24.29 21.84
C PRO A 25 -10.59 25.10 23.03
N THR A 26 -9.46 25.78 22.85
CA THR A 26 -8.92 26.67 23.90
C THR A 26 -9.77 27.94 23.93
N GLU A 27 -10.03 28.48 25.13
CA GLU A 27 -10.85 29.68 25.38
C GLU A 27 -10.41 30.93 24.61
N GLN A 28 -9.18 30.97 24.08
CA GLN A 28 -8.70 32.06 23.22
C GLN A 28 -9.39 32.13 21.84
N ASN A 29 -10.13 31.08 21.44
CA ASN A 29 -10.95 31.05 20.22
C ASN A 29 -12.47 31.05 20.50
N ALA A 30 -12.90 31.31 21.75
CA ALA A 30 -14.32 31.31 22.11
C ALA A 30 -15.07 32.60 21.76
N GLN A 31 -14.38 33.66 21.32
CA GLN A 31 -14.98 35.00 21.08
C GLN A 31 -15.14 35.38 19.60
N ALA A 32 -14.89 34.46 18.65
CA ALA A 32 -15.08 34.71 17.22
C ALA A 32 -16.38 34.08 16.64
N ALA A 33 -17.31 33.67 17.49
CA ALA A 33 -18.69 33.36 17.10
C ALA A 33 -19.54 34.64 17.15
N GLY A 34 -19.23 35.60 16.27
CA GLY A 34 -19.92 36.89 16.24
C GLY A 34 -19.53 37.74 15.03
N GLN A 35 -20.29 37.56 13.94
CA GLN A 35 -20.48 38.48 12.80
C GLN A 35 -19.48 38.46 11.62
N GLN A 36 -20.00 37.88 10.53
CA GLN A 36 -19.83 38.19 9.09
C GLN A 36 -18.80 39.26 8.66
N TYR A 37 -17.86 38.85 7.79
CA TYR A 37 -17.65 39.56 6.52
C TYR A 37 -17.25 38.58 5.41
N ASN A 38 -18.13 38.53 4.41
CA ASN A 38 -17.90 37.98 3.08
C ASN A 38 -16.81 38.80 2.37
N ASN A 39 -15.70 38.18 1.97
CA ASN A 39 -15.07 38.58 0.70
C ASN A 39 -14.23 37.44 0.11
N GLN A 40 -14.50 37.17 -1.17
CA GLN A 40 -13.94 36.08 -1.95
C GLN A 40 -12.50 36.36 -2.40
N THR A 41 -11.67 35.33 -2.32
CA THR A 41 -10.61 35.06 -3.30
C THR A 41 -10.60 33.55 -3.57
N PRO A 42 -10.92 33.09 -4.79
CA PRO A 42 -11.04 31.66 -5.06
C PRO A 42 -9.66 30.96 -4.96
N PRO A 43 -9.56 29.83 -4.26
CA PRO A 43 -8.34 29.01 -4.28
C PRO A 43 -8.12 28.46 -5.71
N PRO A 44 -6.85 28.31 -6.15
CA PRO A 44 -6.53 27.90 -7.52
C PRO A 44 -7.20 26.57 -7.88
N GLN A 45 -7.95 26.59 -8.98
CA GLN A 45 -8.64 25.43 -9.56
C GLN A 45 -7.61 24.38 -10.01
N GLN A 46 -7.44 23.32 -9.24
CA GLN A 46 -6.85 22.09 -9.74
C GLN A 46 -7.92 21.33 -10.51
N GLN A 47 -7.70 21.23 -11.83
CA GLN A 47 -8.58 20.57 -12.78
C GLN A 47 -8.65 19.07 -12.47
N ALA A 48 -9.85 18.58 -12.15
CA ALA A 48 -10.12 17.15 -12.01
C ALA A 48 -10.15 16.48 -13.40
N PRO A 49 -9.49 15.32 -13.60
CA PRO A 49 -9.64 14.57 -14.85
C PRO A 49 -11.04 13.89 -14.94
N PRO A 50 -11.64 13.77 -16.14
CA PRO A 50 -13.06 13.49 -16.31
C PRO A 50 -13.39 12.04 -16.80
N TYR A 51 -14.64 11.62 -16.51
CA TYR A 51 -15.42 10.45 -16.98
C TYR A 51 -15.04 9.07 -16.37
N GLY A 52 -15.89 8.23 -15.77
CA GLY A 52 -17.33 8.20 -15.48
C GLY A 52 -17.81 6.72 -15.39
N GLN A 53 -18.54 6.31 -14.34
CA GLN A 53 -19.33 5.06 -14.29
C GLN A 53 -20.58 5.29 -13.39
N PRO A 54 -21.80 4.92 -13.83
CA PRO A 54 -23.03 5.11 -13.05
C PRO A 54 -23.24 3.96 -12.04
N GLN A 55 -23.31 4.29 -10.75
CA GLN A 55 -23.59 3.31 -9.70
C GLN A 55 -25.09 3.34 -9.34
N TYR A 56 -25.83 2.36 -9.86
CA TYR A 56 -27.21 2.10 -9.46
C TYR A 56 -27.22 1.51 -8.03
N GLY A 57 -27.71 2.33 -7.09
CA GLY A 57 -28.30 1.97 -5.79
C GLY A 57 -27.62 0.90 -4.92
N GLN A 58 -27.03 1.31 -3.80
CA GLN A 58 -26.95 0.47 -2.59
C GLN A 58 -27.23 1.31 -1.33
N PRO A 59 -28.25 0.95 -0.54
CA PRO A 59 -28.49 1.50 0.79
C PRO A 59 -27.66 0.75 1.85
N TYR A 60 -27.50 1.40 3.01
CA TYR A 60 -26.84 0.93 4.24
C TYR A 60 -25.34 1.21 4.32
N GLY A 61 -24.98 2.04 5.31
CA GLY A 61 -23.68 2.67 5.50
C GLY A 61 -22.54 1.67 5.55
N GLN A 62 -21.63 1.79 4.60
CA GLN A 62 -20.34 1.11 4.63
C GLN A 62 -19.36 1.96 5.44
N PRO A 63 -18.62 1.37 6.40
CA PRO A 63 -17.53 2.07 7.08
C PRO A 63 -16.52 2.55 6.02
N MET A 64 -16.14 3.82 6.13
CA MET A 64 -15.21 4.50 5.21
C MET A 64 -13.84 3.84 5.31
N TYR A 65 -13.58 2.84 4.46
CA TYR A 65 -12.29 2.15 4.42
C TYR A 65 -11.30 3.04 3.66
N ALA A 66 -10.18 3.39 4.31
CA ALA A 66 -9.11 4.14 3.66
C ALA A 66 -8.65 3.38 2.40
N PRO A 67 -8.48 4.05 1.24
CA PRO A 67 -8.11 3.36 0.01
C PRO A 67 -6.76 2.66 0.19
N ILE A 68 -6.73 1.33 0.02
CA ILE A 68 -5.49 0.55 0.08
C ILE A 68 -4.58 1.01 -1.07
N PRO A 69 -3.32 1.38 -0.80
CA PRO A 69 -2.41 1.80 -1.86
C PRO A 69 -2.17 0.65 -2.83
N LEU A 70 -2.28 0.95 -4.13
CA LEU A 70 -1.94 0.02 -5.21
C LEU A 70 -0.42 -0.21 -5.25
N LYS A 71 0.00 -1.42 -5.61
CA LYS A 71 1.42 -1.78 -5.72
C LYS A 71 1.89 -1.66 -7.17
N SER A 72 3.09 -1.16 -7.39
CA SER A 72 3.66 -1.04 -8.73
C SER A 72 4.18 -2.38 -9.25
N ALA A 73 3.56 -2.93 -10.31
CA ALA A 73 3.95 -4.20 -10.91
C ALA A 73 5.32 -4.16 -11.59
N GLY A 74 5.64 -3.05 -12.26
CA GLY A 74 6.97 -2.83 -12.84
C GLY A 74 8.06 -2.80 -11.77
N LEU A 75 7.79 -2.18 -10.61
CA LEU A 75 8.75 -2.16 -9.51
C LEU A 75 8.95 -3.57 -8.95
N ALA A 76 7.88 -4.34 -8.72
CA ALA A 76 7.97 -5.73 -8.29
C ALA A 76 8.83 -6.59 -9.26
N ALA A 77 8.67 -6.38 -10.57
CA ALA A 77 9.48 -7.06 -11.59
C ALA A 77 10.95 -6.64 -11.57
N VAL A 78 11.24 -5.34 -11.44
CA VAL A 78 12.61 -4.83 -11.33
C VAL A 78 13.31 -5.36 -10.07
N LEU A 79 12.61 -5.41 -8.94
CA LEU A 79 13.14 -6.01 -7.72
C LEU A 79 13.43 -7.50 -7.90
N ALA A 80 12.52 -8.26 -8.50
CA ALA A 80 12.74 -9.68 -8.80
C ALA A 80 13.88 -9.90 -9.80
N PHE A 81 14.09 -8.98 -10.74
CA PHE A 81 15.18 -9.03 -11.72
C PHE A 81 16.53 -8.84 -11.04
N LEU A 82 16.65 -7.84 -10.15
CA LEU A 82 17.88 -7.55 -9.41
C LEU A 82 18.29 -8.73 -8.53
N TRP A 83 17.33 -9.36 -7.87
CA TRP A 83 17.61 -10.51 -7.02
C TRP A 83 16.38 -11.40 -6.86
N ALA A 84 16.58 -12.72 -6.99
CA ALA A 84 15.50 -13.69 -6.88
C ALA A 84 14.78 -13.57 -5.53
N GLY A 85 13.45 -13.51 -5.55
CA GLY A 85 12.61 -13.42 -4.35
C GLY A 85 12.32 -12.01 -3.83
N LEU A 86 13.06 -10.97 -4.23
CA LEU A 86 12.81 -9.59 -3.74
C LEU A 86 11.44 -9.04 -4.19
N GLY A 87 11.02 -9.34 -5.43
CA GLY A 87 9.72 -8.91 -5.92
C GLY A 87 8.55 -9.47 -5.10
N HIS A 88 8.66 -10.73 -4.65
CA HIS A 88 7.65 -11.37 -3.79
C HIS A 88 7.64 -10.79 -2.38
N ILE A 89 8.80 -10.43 -1.83
CA ILE A 89 8.89 -9.74 -0.52
C ILE A 89 8.22 -8.36 -0.61
N TYR A 90 8.45 -7.60 -1.67
CA TYR A 90 7.79 -6.30 -1.90
C TYR A 90 6.25 -6.38 -1.94
N LEU A 91 5.75 -7.48 -2.49
CA LEU A 91 4.32 -7.76 -2.53
C LEU A 91 3.73 -8.16 -1.18
N GLY A 92 4.57 -8.50 -0.19
CA GLY A 92 4.15 -9.00 1.13
C GLY A 92 4.21 -10.53 1.25
N LEU A 93 4.58 -11.26 0.19
CA LEU A 93 4.71 -12.72 0.22
C LEU A 93 6.12 -13.15 0.66
N ILE A 94 6.43 -12.88 1.92
CA ILE A 94 7.76 -13.13 2.52
C ILE A 94 8.17 -14.60 2.35
N THR A 95 7.26 -15.53 2.64
CA THR A 95 7.54 -16.98 2.54
C THR A 95 7.92 -17.38 1.11
N LYS A 96 7.20 -16.90 0.09
CA LYS A 96 7.54 -17.20 -1.31
C LYS A 96 8.86 -16.58 -1.70
N GLY A 97 9.12 -15.34 -1.28
CA GLY A 97 10.38 -14.66 -1.54
C GLY A 97 11.59 -15.39 -0.96
N ILE A 98 11.52 -15.79 0.31
CA ILE A 98 12.59 -16.58 0.96
C ILE A 98 12.78 -17.93 0.27
N LEU A 99 11.68 -18.60 -0.08
CA LEU A 99 11.75 -19.89 -0.79
C LEU A 99 12.46 -19.76 -2.14
N TYR A 100 12.12 -18.73 -2.93
CA TYR A 100 12.79 -18.48 -4.20
C TYR A 100 14.25 -18.06 -4.03
N MET A 101 14.60 -17.32 -2.96
CA MET A 101 15.99 -17.02 -2.61
C MET A 101 16.80 -18.29 -2.37
N ILE A 102 16.32 -19.16 -1.48
CA ILE A 102 17.00 -20.42 -1.14
C ILE A 102 17.12 -21.31 -2.37
N LEU A 103 16.01 -21.49 -3.11
CA LEU A 103 16.00 -22.29 -4.34
C LEU A 103 17.01 -21.76 -5.36
N TYR A 104 17.07 -20.44 -5.56
CA TYR A 104 18.01 -19.85 -6.51
C TYR A 104 19.47 -20.08 -6.11
N ILE A 105 19.81 -19.95 -4.83
CA ILE A 105 21.15 -20.25 -4.32
C ILE A 105 21.48 -21.73 -4.53
N VAL A 106 20.57 -22.64 -4.22
CA VAL A 106 20.77 -24.08 -4.44
C VAL A 106 20.98 -24.39 -5.92
N LEU A 107 20.18 -23.83 -6.81
CA LEU A 107 20.34 -23.99 -8.26
C LEU A 107 21.71 -23.47 -8.72
N TRP A 108 22.15 -22.31 -8.23
CA TRP A 108 23.48 -21.77 -8.54
C TRP A 108 24.61 -22.65 -8.03
N VAL A 109 24.54 -23.15 -6.80
CA VAL A 109 25.56 -24.03 -6.20
C VAL A 109 25.66 -25.34 -6.99
N VAL A 110 24.52 -25.98 -7.26
CA VAL A 110 24.47 -27.21 -8.07
C VAL A 110 25.01 -26.97 -9.47
N SER A 111 24.58 -25.90 -10.14
CA SER A 111 25.05 -25.57 -11.49
C SER A 111 26.55 -25.28 -11.54
N PHE A 112 27.11 -24.65 -10.50
CA PHE A 112 28.54 -24.39 -10.37
C PHE A 112 29.36 -25.68 -10.29
N PHE A 113 28.95 -26.66 -9.47
CA PHE A 113 29.65 -27.94 -9.39
C PHE A 113 29.53 -28.78 -10.68
N LEU A 114 28.41 -28.68 -11.38
CA LEU A 114 28.16 -29.42 -12.63
C LEU A 114 28.78 -28.75 -13.87
N ILE A 115 29.28 -27.52 -13.77
CA ILE A 115 29.70 -26.72 -14.93
C ILE A 115 30.83 -27.39 -15.74
N PHE A 116 31.79 -27.99 -15.05
CA PHE A 116 32.94 -28.68 -15.66
C PHE A 116 32.53 -30.01 -16.33
N PHE A 117 31.51 -30.69 -15.78
CA PHE A 117 31.03 -31.97 -16.30
C PHE A 117 30.05 -31.81 -17.47
N THR A 118 29.37 -30.66 -17.57
CA THR A 118 28.28 -30.42 -18.54
C THR A 118 28.63 -29.36 -19.57
N PHE A 119 29.90 -28.92 -19.64
CA PHE A 119 30.35 -27.85 -20.54
C PHE A 119 29.47 -26.59 -20.48
N GLY A 120 29.04 -26.19 -19.28
CA GLY A 120 28.23 -24.97 -19.07
C GLY A 120 26.72 -25.10 -19.29
N ILE A 121 26.22 -26.25 -19.78
CA ILE A 121 24.78 -26.49 -19.98
C ILE A 121 24.00 -26.40 -18.66
N SER A 122 24.64 -26.68 -17.52
CA SER A 122 24.04 -26.55 -16.18
C SER A 122 23.52 -25.15 -15.84
N LEU A 123 23.97 -24.09 -16.52
CA LEU A 123 23.52 -22.71 -16.27
C LEU A 123 22.14 -22.37 -16.85
N ILE A 124 21.61 -23.21 -17.75
CA ILE A 124 20.32 -22.96 -18.40
C ILE A 124 19.16 -23.00 -17.41
N ILE A 125 19.20 -23.94 -16.45
CA ILE A 125 18.14 -24.13 -15.45
C ILE A 125 17.97 -22.90 -14.54
N PRO A 126 19.01 -22.39 -13.85
CA PRO A 126 18.87 -21.19 -13.02
C PRO A 126 18.46 -19.96 -13.85
N PHE A 127 18.87 -19.88 -15.11
CA PHE A 127 18.46 -18.78 -16.00
C PHE A 127 16.97 -18.82 -16.35
N ILE A 128 16.43 -19.98 -16.71
CA ILE A 128 14.98 -20.15 -16.97
C ILE A 128 14.18 -19.83 -15.71
N PHE A 129 14.61 -20.34 -14.56
CA PHE A 129 13.96 -20.06 -13.29
C PHE A 129 13.96 -18.56 -12.96
N TRP A 130 15.09 -17.87 -13.19
CA TRP A 130 15.20 -16.44 -12.95
C TRP A 130 14.22 -15.62 -13.80
N ILE A 131 14.08 -15.92 -15.08
CA ILE A 131 13.07 -15.25 -15.95
C ILE A 131 11.66 -15.55 -15.44
N TRP A 132 11.37 -16.82 -15.14
CA TRP A 132 10.05 -17.24 -14.70
C TRP A 132 9.64 -16.55 -13.39
N GLN A 133 10.53 -16.44 -12.40
CA GLN A 133 10.17 -15.80 -11.12
C GLN A 133 9.99 -14.28 -11.26
N VAL A 134 10.68 -13.61 -12.20
CA VAL A 134 10.39 -12.20 -12.53
C VAL A 134 8.96 -12.06 -13.07
N TYR A 135 8.58 -12.93 -14.00
CA TYR A 135 7.22 -12.94 -14.54
C TYR A 135 6.18 -13.25 -13.45
N ASP A 136 6.46 -14.19 -12.55
CA ASP A 136 5.59 -14.53 -11.42
C ASP A 136 5.38 -13.31 -10.50
N ALA A 137 6.45 -12.59 -10.14
CA ALA A 137 6.36 -11.36 -9.34
C ALA A 137 5.52 -10.28 -10.03
N TYR A 138 5.73 -10.07 -11.34
CA TYR A 138 4.95 -9.11 -12.13
C TYR A 138 3.47 -9.47 -12.16
N LYS A 139 3.16 -10.75 -12.45
CA LYS A 139 1.78 -11.25 -12.51
C LYS A 139 1.08 -11.10 -11.17
N LEU A 140 1.76 -11.45 -10.08
CA LEU A 140 1.23 -11.39 -8.73
C LEU A 140 0.97 -9.95 -8.27
N ALA A 141 1.81 -9.00 -8.70
CA ALA A 141 1.56 -7.58 -8.48
C ALA A 141 0.30 -7.07 -9.18
N ASN A 142 0.08 -7.48 -10.43
CA ASN A 142 -1.14 -7.13 -11.15
C ASN A 142 -2.38 -7.78 -10.54
N GLN A 143 -2.25 -9.01 -10.04
CA GLN A 143 -3.33 -9.68 -9.29
C GLN A 143 -3.66 -8.96 -7.99
N TYR A 144 -2.65 -8.50 -7.24
CA TYR A 144 -2.86 -7.69 -6.04
C TYR A 144 -3.69 -6.44 -6.36
N ASN A 145 -3.30 -5.71 -7.41
CA ASN A 145 -3.98 -4.49 -7.81
C ASN A 145 -5.43 -4.75 -8.25
N SER A 146 -5.69 -5.81 -9.02
CA SER A 146 -7.04 -6.13 -9.45
C SER A 146 -7.93 -6.56 -8.28
N THR A 147 -7.42 -7.35 -7.32
CA THR A 147 -8.19 -7.73 -6.14
C THR A 147 -8.53 -6.52 -5.26
N VAL A 148 -7.57 -5.62 -5.03
CA VAL A 148 -7.81 -4.40 -4.25
C VAL A 148 -8.86 -3.51 -4.93
N GLN A 149 -8.82 -3.40 -6.26
CA GLN A 149 -9.82 -2.62 -7.01
C GLN A 149 -11.23 -3.23 -6.94
N GLN A 150 -11.34 -4.56 -6.97
CA GLN A 150 -12.63 -5.25 -6.99
C GLN A 150 -13.26 -5.36 -5.59
N THR A 151 -12.45 -5.64 -4.58
CA THR A 151 -12.93 -6.02 -3.24
C THR A 151 -12.70 -4.96 -2.18
N GLY A 152 -11.86 -3.96 -2.46
CA GLY A 152 -11.36 -3.02 -1.46
C GLY A 152 -10.49 -3.66 -0.38
N ARG A 153 -10.06 -4.92 -0.54
CA ARG A 153 -9.25 -5.69 0.42
C ARG A 153 -8.00 -6.26 -0.25
N ALA A 154 -6.92 -6.39 0.53
CA ALA A 154 -5.70 -7.03 0.07
C ALA A 154 -5.90 -8.56 0.00
N PRO A 155 -5.37 -9.25 -1.04
CA PRO A 155 -5.49 -10.70 -1.16
C PRO A 155 -4.62 -11.49 -0.18
N TRP A 156 -3.61 -10.86 0.43
CA TRP A 156 -2.72 -11.40 1.46
C TRP A 156 -2.09 -10.25 2.26
#